data_AF-A0A0D0CXD4-F1
#
_entry.id   AF-A0A0D0CXD4-F1
#
_cell.length_a   1.000
_cell.length_b   1.000
_cell.length_c   1.000
_cell.angle_alpha   90.00
_cell.angle_beta   90.00
_cell.angle_gamma   90.00
#
_symmetry.space_group_name_H-M   'P 1'
#
loop_
_entity.id
_entity.type
_entity.pdbx_description
1 polymer ?
#
loop_
_entity_poly.entity_id
_entity_poly.type
_entity_poly.pdbx_seq_one_letter_code
_entity_poly.pdbx_strand_id
1 'polypeptide(L)'
;MSRLSRKALVGDLTKAELVAALPVNTFTRSLRNMRWSNILEIVQVQPDHVQDMLHHANEVKKRAKQEQHDHKAERMRFADARCHKLARQKEREEMAGGTERGSEPRNLARYLALPSEDEVKACHKAFLAATSNEALAMSICVICAWELMKYEGETHILLDIPNIRKHLTPNKSEAHPAHRLWEGMLLLDHYMEGEGSQASAW
;
A
#
# COMPACT_ATOMS: atom_id res chain seq x y z
N MET A 1 1.40 48.91 -5.55
CA MET A 1 1.95 47.62 -5.07
C MET A 1 1.35 46.50 -5.93
N SER A 2 2.19 45.79 -6.68
CA SER A 2 1.72 44.69 -7.54
C SER A 2 1.26 43.51 -6.66
N ARG A 3 0.05 42.99 -6.88
CA ARG A 3 -0.46 41.82 -6.15
C ARG A 3 0.30 40.59 -6.64
N LEU A 4 1.25 40.11 -5.84
CA LEU A 4 1.94 38.86 -6.14
C LEU A 4 0.94 37.69 -6.09
N SER A 5 1.04 36.79 -7.06
CA SER A 5 0.20 35.60 -7.12
C SER A 5 0.47 34.69 -5.92
N ARG A 6 -0.55 33.98 -5.44
CA ARG A 6 -0.44 32.94 -4.40
C ARG A 6 0.75 32.01 -4.68
N LYS A 7 0.90 31.59 -5.94
CA LYS A 7 1.94 30.64 -6.35
C LYS A 7 3.35 31.21 -6.20
N ALA A 8 3.51 32.53 -6.27
CA ALA A 8 4.81 33.19 -6.10
C ALA A 8 5.19 33.33 -4.62
N LEU A 9 4.23 33.64 -3.74
CA LEU A 9 4.48 33.89 -2.31
C LEU A 9 4.51 32.62 -1.46
N VAL A 10 3.59 31.70 -1.68
CA VAL A 10 3.38 30.53 -0.81
C VAL A 10 3.32 29.21 -1.58
N GLY A 11 3.51 29.25 -2.90
CA GLY A 11 3.56 28.07 -3.76
C GLY A 11 2.32 27.18 -3.62
N ASP A 12 2.56 25.91 -3.36
CA ASP A 12 1.54 24.86 -3.21
C ASP A 12 1.20 24.56 -1.74
N LEU A 13 1.65 25.41 -0.80
CA LEU A 13 1.38 25.20 0.61
C LEU A 13 -0.13 25.33 0.89
N THR A 14 -0.60 24.41 1.72
CA THR A 14 -1.89 24.45 2.40
C THR A 14 -1.79 25.37 3.61
N LYS A 15 -2.93 25.76 4.17
CA LYS A 15 -2.95 26.60 5.38
C LYS A 15 -2.29 25.92 6.58
N ALA A 16 -2.42 24.59 6.69
CA ALA A 16 -1.83 23.83 7.80
C ALA A 16 -0.30 23.79 7.70
N GLU A 17 0.22 23.53 6.50
CA GLU A 17 1.68 23.58 6.25
C GLU A 17 2.23 25.00 6.44
N LEU A 18 1.46 26.02 6.09
CA LEU A 18 1.84 27.40 6.32
C LEU A 18 1.91 27.75 7.82
N VAL A 19 1.00 27.21 8.65
CA VAL A 19 1.08 27.32 10.12
C VAL A 19 2.33 26.61 10.63
N ALA A 20 2.61 25.41 10.13
CA ALA A 20 3.75 24.60 10.58
C ALA A 20 5.11 25.22 10.21
N ALA A 21 5.18 25.88 9.05
CA ALA A 21 6.41 26.52 8.56
C ALA A 21 6.71 27.88 9.21
N LEU A 22 5.73 28.49 9.88
CA LEU A 22 5.83 29.86 10.38
C LEU A 22 5.86 29.91 11.92
N PRO A 23 6.51 30.92 12.51
CA PRO A 23 6.50 31.15 13.95
C PRO A 23 5.07 31.27 14.50
N VAL A 24 4.88 30.83 15.75
CA VAL A 24 3.56 30.73 16.43
C VAL A 24 2.80 32.07 16.50
N ASN A 25 3.48 33.20 16.29
CA ASN A 25 2.92 34.55 16.38
C ASN A 25 2.77 35.28 15.03
N THR A 26 3.02 34.61 13.90
CA THR A 26 2.92 35.27 12.58
C THR A 26 1.48 35.65 12.21
N PHE A 27 0.48 34.95 12.76
CA PHE A 27 -0.93 35.26 12.54
C PHE A 27 -1.66 35.52 13.86
N THR A 28 -2.30 36.68 13.94
CA THR A 28 -3.10 37.09 15.12
C THR A 28 -4.45 36.40 15.20
N ARG A 29 -4.87 35.71 14.14
CA ARG A 29 -6.15 34.98 14.04
C ARG A 29 -5.92 33.60 13.44
N SER A 30 -6.84 32.68 13.72
CA SER A 30 -6.80 31.33 13.13
C SER A 30 -6.79 31.40 11.60
N LEU A 31 -5.68 30.94 11.00
CA LEU A 31 -5.51 30.86 9.55
C LEU A 31 -6.61 30.05 8.85
N ARG A 32 -7.19 29.07 9.56
CA ARG A 32 -8.28 28.22 9.06
C ARG A 32 -9.46 29.07 8.56
N ASN A 33 -9.77 30.18 9.25
CA ASN A 33 -10.92 31.03 8.96
C ASN A 33 -10.59 32.23 8.04
N MET A 34 -9.32 32.51 7.77
CA MET A 34 -8.92 33.65 6.93
C MET A 34 -9.05 33.34 5.44
N ARG A 35 -9.47 34.33 4.63
CA ARG A 35 -9.41 34.20 3.16
C ARG A 35 -7.95 34.24 2.70
N TRP A 36 -7.63 33.49 1.64
CA TRP A 36 -6.28 33.46 1.08
C TRP A 36 -5.75 34.85 0.69
N SER A 37 -6.60 35.75 0.21
CA SER A 37 -6.22 37.14 -0.08
C SER A 37 -5.57 37.82 1.13
N ASN A 38 -6.18 37.68 2.32
CA ASN A 38 -5.72 38.32 3.54
C ASN A 38 -4.43 37.64 4.05
N ILE A 39 -4.31 36.32 3.85
CA ILE A 39 -3.09 35.58 4.18
C ILE A 39 -1.93 36.08 3.33
N LEU A 40 -2.14 36.26 2.02
CA LEU A 40 -1.10 36.76 1.12
C LEU A 40 -0.66 38.19 1.45
N GLU A 41 -1.59 39.07 1.84
CA GLU A 41 -1.26 40.41 2.30
C GLU A 41 -0.39 40.39 3.57
N ILE A 42 -0.73 39.54 4.54
CA ILE A 42 0.07 39.37 5.77
C ILE A 42 1.44 38.79 5.46
N VAL A 43 1.50 37.77 4.61
CA VAL A 43 2.76 37.13 4.19
C VAL A 43 3.63 38.14 3.46
N GLN A 44 3.08 38.94 2.54
CA GLN A 44 3.85 39.89 1.73
C GLN A 44 4.57 40.98 2.55
N VAL A 45 4.04 41.32 3.73
CA VAL A 45 4.67 42.31 4.64
C VAL A 45 5.60 41.67 5.68
N GLN A 46 5.79 40.35 5.64
CA GLN A 46 6.71 39.69 6.57
C GLN A 46 8.18 39.98 6.22
N PRO A 47 9.08 39.99 7.21
CA PRO A 47 10.51 40.14 6.99
C PRO A 47 11.10 39.02 6.12
N ASP A 48 12.26 39.29 5.51
CA ASP A 48 12.93 38.37 4.57
C ASP A 48 13.15 36.96 5.16
N HIS A 49 13.57 36.85 6.42
CA HIS A 49 13.77 35.55 7.08
C HIS A 49 12.50 34.68 7.11
N VAL A 50 11.31 35.31 7.15
CA VAL A 50 10.03 34.60 7.11
C VAL A 50 9.69 34.16 5.69
N GLN A 51 10.02 34.97 4.68
CA GLN A 51 9.92 34.57 3.28
C GLN A 51 10.84 33.38 2.99
N ASP A 52 12.07 33.41 3.52
CA ASP A 52 13.04 32.33 3.36
C ASP A 52 12.53 31.01 3.94
N MET A 53 11.89 31.05 5.11
CA MET A 53 11.23 29.86 5.70
C MET A 53 10.11 29.32 4.79
N LEU A 54 9.30 30.20 4.20
CA LEU A 54 8.25 29.80 3.28
C LEU A 54 8.80 29.22 1.97
N HIS A 55 9.88 29.79 1.45
CA HIS A 55 10.60 29.25 0.30
C HIS A 55 11.17 27.87 0.61
N HIS A 56 11.83 27.71 1.76
CA HIS A 56 12.36 26.42 2.21
C HIS A 56 11.25 25.37 2.34
N ALA A 57 10.14 25.69 3.00
CA ALA A 57 9.00 24.79 3.14
C ALA A 57 8.39 24.38 1.79
N ASN A 58 8.34 25.30 0.82
CA ASN A 58 7.92 25.00 -0.54
C ASN A 58 8.87 24.03 -1.25
N GLU A 59 10.19 24.25 -1.13
CA GLU A 59 11.18 23.36 -1.75
C GLU A 59 11.17 21.96 -1.13
N VAL A 60 11.02 21.86 0.20
CA VAL A 60 10.84 20.58 0.89
C VAL A 60 9.59 19.85 0.35
N LYS A 61 8.45 20.56 0.22
CA LYS A 61 7.23 19.97 -0.32
C LYS A 61 7.37 19.52 -1.78
N LYS A 62 8.08 20.29 -2.61
CA LYS A 62 8.35 19.91 -4.01
C LYS A 62 9.21 18.65 -4.09
N ARG A 63 10.26 18.55 -3.28
CA ARG A 63 11.13 17.37 -3.21
C ARG A 63 10.34 16.13 -2.78
N ALA A 64 9.54 16.23 -1.72
CA ALA A 64 8.70 15.13 -1.26
C ALA A 64 7.70 14.66 -2.34
N LYS A 65 7.07 15.59 -3.06
CA LYS A 65 6.19 15.23 -4.20
C LYS A 65 6.96 14.54 -5.34
N GLN A 66 8.17 15.00 -5.63
CA GLN A 66 9.01 14.42 -6.67
C GLN A 66 9.43 12.99 -6.31
N GLU A 67 9.88 12.77 -5.07
CA GLU A 67 10.23 11.45 -4.55
C GLU A 67 9.04 10.48 -4.58
N GLN A 68 7.85 10.94 -4.20
CA GLN A 68 6.62 10.13 -4.31
C GLN A 68 6.30 9.77 -5.76
N HIS A 69 6.47 10.71 -6.69
CA HIS A 69 6.24 10.46 -8.11
C HIS A 69 7.24 9.46 -8.67
N ASP A 70 8.52 9.60 -8.32
CA ASP A 70 9.59 8.71 -8.77
C ASP A 70 9.41 7.30 -8.21
N HIS A 71 9.05 7.17 -6.93
CA HIS A 71 8.73 5.89 -6.32
C HIS A 71 7.52 5.21 -6.97
N LYS A 72 6.47 5.99 -7.30
CA LYS A 72 5.31 5.48 -8.04
C LYS A 72 5.69 5.02 -9.46
N ALA A 73 6.52 5.79 -10.16
CA ALA A 73 6.99 5.46 -11.49
C ALA A 73 7.84 4.19 -11.48
N GLU A 74 8.70 4.03 -10.48
CA GLU A 74 9.49 2.82 -10.26
C GLU A 74 8.60 1.60 -9.99
N ARG A 75 7.61 1.70 -9.10
CA ARG A 75 6.62 0.62 -8.86
C ARG A 75 5.91 0.19 -10.15
N MET A 76 5.52 1.15 -10.99
CA MET A 76 4.87 0.84 -12.28
C MET A 76 5.83 0.11 -13.24
N ARG A 77 7.11 0.50 -13.31
CA ARG A 77 8.12 -0.20 -14.13
C ARG A 77 8.33 -1.65 -13.65
N PHE A 78 8.39 -1.87 -12.35
CA PHE A 78 8.50 -3.24 -11.80
C PHE A 78 7.27 -4.08 -12.08
N ALA A 79 6.06 -3.52 -11.97
CA ALA A 79 4.81 -4.20 -12.29
C ALA A 79 4.75 -4.59 -13.78
N ASP A 80 5.15 -3.68 -14.67
CA ASP A 80 5.18 -3.89 -16.11
C ASP A 80 6.21 -4.98 -16.50
N ALA A 81 7.43 -4.91 -15.94
CA ALA A 81 8.46 -5.92 -16.15
C ALA A 81 8.01 -7.33 -15.68
N ARG A 82 7.27 -7.40 -14.57
CA ARG A 82 6.68 -8.66 -14.07
C ARG A 82 5.61 -9.18 -15.01
N CYS A 83 4.74 -8.32 -15.53
CA CYS A 83 3.71 -8.68 -16.51
C CYS A 83 4.34 -9.27 -17.78
N HIS A 84 5.36 -8.59 -18.33
CA HIS A 84 6.08 -9.07 -19.50
C HIS A 84 6.80 -10.41 -19.27
N LYS A 85 7.39 -10.61 -18.09
CA LYS A 85 8.04 -11.88 -17.73
C LYS A 85 7.03 -13.03 -17.66
N LEU A 86 5.86 -12.79 -17.04
CA LEU A 86 4.79 -13.80 -16.94
C LEU A 86 4.19 -14.13 -18.31
N ALA A 87 3.99 -13.13 -19.17
CA ALA A 87 3.51 -13.35 -20.53
C ALA A 87 4.47 -14.25 -21.32
N ARG A 88 5.78 -13.98 -21.26
CA ARG A 88 6.80 -14.83 -21.91
C ARG A 88 6.89 -16.24 -21.35
N GLN A 89 6.69 -16.40 -20.04
CA GLN A 89 6.66 -17.72 -19.41
C GLN A 89 5.45 -18.52 -19.90
N LYS A 90 4.27 -17.89 -19.95
CA LYS A 90 3.05 -18.52 -20.46
C LYS A 90 3.19 -18.93 -21.93
N GLU A 91 3.75 -18.07 -22.78
CA GLU A 91 4.04 -18.41 -24.19
C GLU A 91 5.00 -19.61 -24.30
N ARG A 92 6.01 -19.69 -23.43
CA ARG A 92 6.93 -20.84 -23.38
C ARG A 92 6.25 -22.11 -22.90
N GLU A 93 5.40 -22.04 -21.89
CA GLU A 93 4.63 -23.18 -21.38
C GLU A 93 3.61 -23.67 -22.42
N GLU A 94 2.97 -22.77 -23.17
CA GLU A 94 2.07 -23.10 -24.27
C GLU A 94 2.81 -23.76 -25.45
N MET A 95 4.01 -23.29 -25.80
CA MET A 95 4.84 -23.94 -26.83
C MET A 95 5.45 -25.26 -26.37
N ALA A 96 5.83 -25.39 -25.09
CA ALA A 96 6.43 -26.61 -24.54
C ALA A 96 5.39 -27.68 -24.18
N GLY A 97 4.14 -27.30 -23.92
CA GLY A 97 3.02 -28.19 -23.61
C GLY A 97 2.38 -28.86 -24.84
N GLY A 98 2.99 -28.73 -26.02
CA GLY A 98 2.48 -29.29 -27.29
C GLY A 98 2.60 -30.81 -27.44
N THR A 99 2.93 -31.57 -26.40
CA THR A 99 3.03 -33.03 -26.51
C THR A 99 2.47 -33.70 -25.25
N GLU A 100 1.51 -34.61 -25.48
CA GLU A 100 0.95 -35.56 -24.51
C GLU A 100 -0.11 -35.04 -23.52
N ARG A 101 -1.23 -34.52 -24.03
CA ARG A 101 -2.52 -34.74 -23.36
C ARG A 101 -3.27 -35.78 -24.16
N GLY A 102 -3.40 -36.99 -23.60
CA GLY A 102 -4.01 -38.16 -24.22
C GLY A 102 -5.24 -37.80 -25.03
N SER A 103 -5.15 -38.04 -26.34
CA SER A 103 -6.25 -37.87 -27.28
C SER A 103 -7.26 -38.99 -27.05
N GLU A 104 -8.08 -38.88 -26.01
CA GLU A 104 -9.43 -39.39 -26.13
C GLU A 104 -10.08 -38.65 -27.31
N PRO A 105 -10.73 -39.35 -28.26
CA PRO A 105 -11.40 -38.69 -29.37
C PRO A 105 -12.41 -37.72 -28.78
N ARG A 106 -12.14 -36.40 -28.88
CA ARG A 106 -13.06 -35.36 -28.43
C ARG A 106 -14.37 -35.60 -29.17
N ASN A 107 -15.36 -36.09 -28.44
CA ASN A 107 -16.65 -36.39 -29.01
C ASN A 107 -17.34 -35.06 -29.34
N LEU A 108 -17.10 -34.56 -30.55
CA LEU A 108 -17.64 -33.29 -31.05
C LEU A 108 -19.17 -33.24 -30.94
N ALA A 109 -19.83 -34.39 -31.08
CA ALA A 109 -21.28 -34.47 -30.93
C ALA A 109 -21.73 -34.16 -29.50
N ARG A 110 -20.96 -34.57 -28.48
CA ARG A 110 -21.23 -34.19 -27.08
C ARG A 110 -20.95 -32.71 -26.80
N TYR A 111 -19.91 -32.14 -27.42
CA TYR A 111 -19.56 -30.73 -27.24
C TYR A 111 -20.61 -29.77 -27.82
N LEU A 112 -21.25 -30.15 -28.93
CA LEU A 112 -22.32 -29.37 -29.57
C LEU A 112 -23.72 -29.70 -29.01
N ALA A 113 -23.85 -30.73 -28.17
CA ALA A 113 -25.12 -31.04 -27.53
C ALA A 113 -25.45 -29.98 -26.48
N LEU A 114 -26.72 -29.55 -26.45
CA LEU A 114 -27.20 -28.70 -25.37
C LEU A 114 -27.14 -29.48 -24.05
N PRO A 115 -26.56 -28.88 -22.98
CA PRO A 115 -26.52 -29.53 -21.68
C PRO A 115 -27.94 -29.72 -21.15
N SER A 116 -28.18 -30.83 -20.49
CA SER A 116 -29.42 -31.07 -19.76
C SER A 116 -29.55 -30.12 -18.57
N GLU A 117 -30.78 -29.89 -18.09
CA GLU A 117 -30.99 -29.04 -16.90
C GLU A 117 -30.24 -29.54 -15.67
N ASP A 118 -30.09 -30.85 -15.52
CA ASP A 118 -29.39 -31.46 -14.40
C ASP A 118 -27.88 -31.24 -14.48
N GLU A 119 -27.31 -31.28 -15.69
CA GLU A 119 -25.90 -30.93 -15.92
C GLU A 119 -25.64 -29.45 -15.62
N VAL A 120 -26.54 -28.55 -16.04
CA VAL A 120 -26.43 -27.11 -15.72
C VAL A 120 -26.48 -26.89 -14.21
N LYS A 121 -27.43 -27.53 -13.51
CA LYS A 121 -27.53 -27.47 -12.04
C LYS A 121 -26.28 -28.02 -11.35
N ALA A 122 -25.72 -29.12 -11.85
CA ALA A 122 -24.48 -29.70 -11.32
C ALA A 122 -23.29 -28.75 -11.50
N CYS A 123 -23.14 -28.14 -12.68
CA CYS A 123 -22.11 -27.15 -12.95
C CYS A 123 -22.24 -25.92 -12.03
N HIS A 124 -23.45 -25.41 -11.81
CA HIS A 124 -23.67 -24.31 -10.87
C HIS A 124 -23.29 -24.68 -9.43
N LYS A 125 -23.66 -25.88 -8.95
CA LYS A 125 -23.25 -26.36 -7.63
C LYS A 125 -21.72 -26.47 -7.51
N ALA A 126 -21.07 -27.03 -8.52
CA ALA A 126 -19.61 -27.16 -8.55
C ALA A 126 -18.91 -25.78 -8.54
N PHE A 127 -19.42 -24.84 -9.34
CA PHE A 127 -18.91 -23.46 -9.37
C PHE A 127 -19.09 -22.76 -8.02
N LEU A 128 -20.29 -22.84 -7.44
CA LEU A 128 -20.57 -22.24 -6.13
C LEU A 128 -19.73 -22.87 -5.02
N ALA A 129 -19.50 -24.18 -5.05
CA ALA A 129 -18.63 -24.85 -4.09
C ALA A 129 -17.20 -24.33 -4.22
N ALA A 130 -16.66 -24.27 -5.44
CA ALA A 130 -15.29 -23.83 -5.72
C ALA A 130 -15.05 -22.32 -5.50
N THR A 131 -16.11 -21.51 -5.51
CA THR A 131 -16.05 -20.05 -5.27
C THR A 131 -16.72 -19.63 -3.97
N SER A 132 -17.16 -20.59 -3.17
CA SER A 132 -17.74 -20.33 -1.86
C SER A 132 -16.73 -19.63 -0.97
N ASN A 133 -17.21 -18.89 0.05
CA ASN A 133 -16.32 -18.32 1.06
C ASN A 133 -15.45 -19.37 1.77
N GLU A 134 -15.89 -20.64 1.77
CA GLU A 134 -15.12 -21.77 2.31
C GLU A 134 -14.00 -22.21 1.36
N ALA A 135 -14.24 -22.21 0.04
CA ALA A 135 -13.19 -22.45 -0.96
C ALA A 135 -12.26 -21.24 -1.14
N LEU A 136 -12.76 -20.03 -0.93
CA LEU A 136 -12.00 -18.78 -0.87
C LEU A 136 -11.40 -18.52 0.51
N ALA A 137 -11.64 -19.38 1.51
CA ALA A 137 -10.95 -19.37 2.78
C ALA A 137 -9.52 -19.88 2.55
N MET A 138 -8.75 -19.17 1.73
CA MET A 138 -7.31 -19.22 1.80
C MET A 138 -6.93 -18.65 3.17
N SER A 139 -6.63 -19.53 4.11
CA SER A 139 -6.00 -19.17 5.36
C SER A 139 -4.55 -18.74 5.06
N ILE A 140 -4.39 -17.51 4.56
CA ILE A 140 -3.08 -16.90 4.46
C ILE A 140 -2.69 -16.54 5.89
N CYS A 141 -1.54 -17.03 6.33
CA CYS A 141 -1.03 -16.69 7.65
C CYS A 141 -0.84 -15.16 7.74
N VAL A 142 -1.09 -14.56 8.91
CA VAL A 142 -0.99 -13.09 9.05
C VAL A 142 0.38 -12.56 8.60
N ILE A 143 1.43 -13.33 8.85
CA ILE A 143 2.81 -13.07 8.43
C ILE A 143 2.92 -13.05 6.89
N CYS A 144 2.32 -14.03 6.22
CA CYS A 144 2.30 -14.19 4.77
C CYS A 144 1.54 -13.03 4.11
N ALA A 145 0.44 -12.57 4.74
CA ALA A 145 -0.31 -11.41 4.31
C ALA A 145 0.49 -10.11 4.50
N TRP A 146 1.24 -10.00 5.61
CA TRP A 146 2.15 -8.89 5.86
C TRP A 146 3.30 -8.81 4.84
N GLU A 147 3.94 -9.93 4.51
CA GLU A 147 5.01 -9.93 3.48
C GLU A 147 4.51 -9.45 2.11
N LEU A 148 3.24 -9.73 1.77
CA LEU A 148 2.61 -9.22 0.54
C LEU A 148 2.31 -7.72 0.60
N MET A 149 2.10 -7.15 1.80
CA MET A 149 1.73 -5.75 2.02
C MET A 149 2.88 -4.89 2.57
N LYS A 150 4.12 -5.39 2.56
CA LYS A 150 5.34 -4.80 3.15
C LYS A 150 5.63 -3.32 2.82
N TYR A 151 4.97 -2.74 1.83
CA TYR A 151 5.14 -1.33 1.42
C TYR A 151 3.98 -0.42 1.81
N GLU A 152 3.01 -0.91 2.56
CA GLU A 152 1.80 -0.20 2.97
C GLU A 152 1.67 -0.27 4.51
N GLY A 153 2.41 0.58 5.23
CA GLY A 153 2.39 0.62 6.70
C GLY A 153 3.21 1.75 7.32
N GLU A 154 2.94 2.05 8.60
CA GLU A 154 3.73 2.95 9.45
C GLU A 154 4.47 2.13 10.51
N THR A 155 5.75 2.45 10.73
CA THR A 155 6.57 1.79 11.76
C THR A 155 6.10 2.19 13.16
N HIS A 156 5.89 1.21 14.03
CA HIS A 156 5.50 1.43 15.43
C HIS A 156 6.36 0.63 16.41
N ILE A 157 6.55 1.18 17.61
CA ILE A 157 7.15 0.45 18.73
C ILE A 157 6.15 -0.60 19.20
N LEU A 158 6.57 -1.85 19.21
CA LEU A 158 5.68 -2.98 19.46
C LEU A 158 5.07 -2.95 20.87
N LEU A 159 5.83 -2.49 21.86
CA LEU A 159 5.37 -2.41 23.25
C LEU A 159 4.33 -1.32 23.49
N ASP A 160 4.18 -0.37 22.57
CA ASP A 160 3.14 0.66 22.65
C ASP A 160 1.77 0.11 22.20
N ILE A 161 1.74 -1.06 21.56
CA ILE A 161 0.50 -1.71 21.13
C ILE A 161 -0.18 -2.34 22.36
N PRO A 162 -1.37 -1.85 22.77
CA PRO A 162 -2.06 -2.39 23.92
C PRO A 162 -2.44 -3.86 23.68
N ASN A 163 -2.25 -4.70 24.70
CA ASN A 163 -2.58 -6.14 24.67
C ASN A 163 -1.81 -6.96 23.60
N ILE A 164 -0.65 -6.48 23.14
CA ILE A 164 0.11 -7.15 22.06
C ILE A 164 0.36 -8.64 22.32
N ARG A 165 0.81 -9.00 23.53
CA ARG A 165 1.09 -10.40 23.91
C ARG A 165 -0.17 -11.27 23.91
N LYS A 166 -1.36 -10.69 24.13
CA LYS A 166 -2.63 -11.43 24.11
C LYS A 166 -3.12 -11.67 22.68
N HIS A 167 -2.93 -10.70 21.79
CA HIS A 167 -3.47 -10.76 20.43
C HIS A 167 -2.51 -11.36 19.41
N LEU A 168 -1.20 -11.24 19.63
CA LEU A 168 -0.19 -11.75 18.70
C LEU A 168 0.43 -13.07 19.12
N THR A 169 0.08 -13.66 20.26
CA THR A 169 0.55 -15.01 20.59
C THR A 169 -0.38 -16.03 19.94
N PRO A 170 0.08 -16.81 18.93
CA PRO A 170 -0.75 -17.83 18.34
C PRO A 170 -0.93 -18.98 19.32
N ASN A 171 -2.01 -19.75 19.13
CA ASN A 171 -2.10 -21.05 19.78
C ASN A 171 -0.92 -21.92 19.30
N LYS A 172 -0.23 -22.59 20.23
CA LYS A 172 1.00 -23.35 19.92
C LYS A 172 0.84 -24.39 18.79
N SER A 173 -0.38 -24.88 18.56
CA SER A 173 -0.73 -25.84 17.50
C SER A 173 -0.96 -25.21 16.12
N GLU A 174 -1.08 -23.89 16.03
CA GLU A 174 -1.45 -23.14 14.82
C GLU A 174 -0.29 -22.31 14.26
N ALA A 175 0.86 -22.28 14.95
CA ALA A 175 2.05 -21.61 14.45
C ALA A 175 2.57 -22.34 13.20
N HIS A 176 2.71 -21.60 12.10
CA HIS A 176 3.20 -22.16 10.85
C HIS A 176 4.68 -22.59 11.01
N PRO A 177 5.07 -23.83 10.66
CA PRO A 177 6.40 -24.37 10.93
C PRO A 177 7.56 -23.60 10.29
N ALA A 178 7.29 -22.89 9.18
CA ALA A 178 8.33 -22.14 8.46
C ALA A 178 8.67 -20.78 9.10
N HIS A 179 7.95 -20.35 10.15
CA HIS A 179 8.17 -19.04 10.77
C HIS A 179 8.84 -19.17 12.13
N ARG A 180 9.94 -18.45 12.30
CA ARG A 180 10.57 -18.24 13.60
C ARG A 180 9.94 -17.00 14.23
N LEU A 181 9.12 -17.26 15.26
CA LEU A 181 8.35 -16.25 15.98
C LEU A 181 9.23 -15.53 17.01
N TRP A 182 9.18 -14.20 17.04
CA TRP A 182 9.87 -13.38 18.05
C TRP A 182 9.12 -13.45 19.38
N GLU A 183 9.78 -13.91 20.43
CA GLU A 183 9.18 -14.18 21.76
C GLU A 183 7.89 -15.03 21.72
N GLY A 184 7.70 -15.86 20.68
CA GLY A 184 6.48 -16.65 20.50
C GLY A 184 5.27 -15.87 19.98
N MET A 185 5.44 -14.61 19.56
CA MET A 185 4.41 -13.80 18.91
C MET A 185 4.45 -13.95 17.39
N LEU A 186 3.35 -13.66 16.70
CA LEU A 186 3.17 -13.66 15.23
C LEU A 186 3.96 -12.53 14.53
N LEU A 187 5.20 -12.35 14.96
CA LEU A 187 6.20 -11.41 14.46
C LEU A 187 7.40 -12.25 14.03
N LEU A 188 7.98 -11.94 12.88
CA LEU A 188 9.15 -12.66 12.41
C LEU A 188 10.42 -12.09 13.04
N ASP A 189 11.21 -12.98 13.63
CA ASP A 189 12.47 -12.65 14.34
C ASP A 189 13.44 -11.80 13.50
N HIS A 190 13.48 -12.02 12.18
CA HIS A 190 14.41 -11.32 11.28
C HIS A 190 13.92 -9.94 10.79
N TYR A 191 12.69 -9.53 11.12
CA TYR A 191 12.18 -8.17 10.85
C TYR A 191 12.18 -7.28 12.09
N MET A 192 12.72 -7.80 13.20
CA MET A 192 12.85 -7.07 14.46
C MET A 192 14.14 -6.27 14.46
N GLU A 193 14.03 -4.97 14.75
CA GLU A 193 15.17 -4.11 15.04
C GLU A 193 15.20 -3.79 16.53
N GLY A 194 16.37 -3.93 17.15
CA GLY A 194 16.57 -3.70 18.59
C GLY A 194 16.25 -4.92 19.48
N GLU A 195 16.55 -4.79 20.78
CA GLU A 195 16.30 -5.84 21.78
C GLU A 195 15.42 -5.31 22.92
N GLY A 196 14.59 -6.18 23.49
CA GLY A 196 13.80 -5.89 24.69
C GLY A 196 12.83 -4.71 24.50
N SER A 197 13.02 -3.65 25.30
CA SER A 197 12.09 -2.51 25.34
C SER A 197 12.17 -1.56 24.13
N GLN A 198 13.18 -1.74 23.28
CA GLN A 198 13.39 -0.93 22.07
C GLN A 198 13.06 -1.71 20.79
N ALA A 199 12.48 -2.90 20.91
CA ALA A 199 12.14 -3.74 19.77
C ALA A 199 11.05 -3.08 18.90
N SER A 200 11.38 -2.81 17.64
CA SER A 200 10.48 -2.30 16.62
C SER A 200 10.40 -3.25 15.44
N ALA A 201 9.27 -3.25 14.75
CA ALA A 201 9.07 -3.99 13.50
C ALA A 201 8.54 -3.05 12.42
N TRP A 202 8.87 -3.38 11.17
CA TRP A 202 8.41 -2.71 9.95
C TRP A 202 7.06 -3.23 9.47
#